data_AF-A0A1W9WE70-F1
#
_entry.id   AF-A0A1W9WE70-F1
#
_cell.length_a   1.000
_cell.length_b   1.000
_cell.length_c   1.000
_cell.angle_alpha   90.00
_cell.angle_beta   90.00
_cell.angle_gamma   90.00
#
_symmetry.space_group_name_H-M   'P 1'
#
loop_
_entity.id
_entity.type
_entity.pdbx_description
1 polymer ?
#
loop_
_entity_poly.entity_id
_entity_poly.type
_entity_poly.pdbx_seq_one_letter_code
_entity_poly.pdbx_strand_id
1 'polypeptide(L)'
;MDRAGAVSIFSPNVHHGNFWGLLGQTTLTTLGTFVSLTGDPNPLGNIPYKPYLPPYLAIFFVIGIIISIRNWHKPVYVFLLIWWSVMLLPGILAPEDAPHHLRLIGTIPATYLLVALGLCYSIIKIHNLFHLTVPPIMVLITLIFGLTSYHTYDDYFIYWTNEIDHYMSFDVYAEELAHHISNETESNNTTVIPMDLRASHEARHYTLDFLSYGLNFPTKQALLFPNIKNFQKNTLPYEYIIIDESTIAQSLTNSVHGKTKLNVIRWKQDKHHQADEKELFTFLLETGKAQRLDTKTYPVYDIETYQLPNKYTIFTLPQIENVIDITLDNMIQIQRATVIATTNAVAVGITYMPITQTTVNYKASIRLISQHGDVVVQKDRVLYHNWHQGTMYWTPHESVNEYYLLLLPPQIPYGMYTVHAVVYHPDTLAPLTLNGQVEIYLGQIQLRDTKDLSLTLSPR
;
A
#
# COMPACT_ATOMS: atom_id res chain seq x y z
N MET A 1 9.42 -14.72 -20.47
CA MET A 1 8.27 -15.64 -20.33
C MET A 1 7.14 -15.08 -21.17
N ASP A 2 6.57 -15.88 -22.08
CA ASP A 2 5.42 -15.44 -22.88
C ASP A 2 4.23 -15.16 -21.97
N ARG A 3 3.62 -13.98 -22.08
CA ARG A 3 2.46 -13.58 -21.25
C ARG A 3 1.32 -14.60 -21.26
N ALA A 4 1.11 -15.27 -22.40
CA ALA A 4 0.10 -16.33 -22.51
C ALA A 4 0.38 -17.52 -21.57
N GLY A 5 1.65 -17.87 -21.34
CA GLY A 5 2.04 -18.93 -20.41
C GLY A 5 1.89 -18.55 -18.93
N ALA A 6 1.74 -17.27 -18.61
CA ALA A 6 1.54 -16.79 -17.23
C ALA A 6 0.07 -16.89 -16.78
N VAL A 7 -0.88 -16.83 -17.72
CA VAL A 7 -2.32 -16.70 -17.39
C VAL A 7 -3.17 -17.84 -17.93
N SER A 8 -2.65 -18.66 -18.85
CA SER A 8 -3.38 -19.76 -19.46
C SER A 8 -3.56 -20.93 -18.48
N ILE A 9 -4.78 -21.48 -18.43
CA ILE A 9 -5.09 -22.68 -17.64
C ILE A 9 -4.28 -23.91 -18.04
N PHE A 10 -3.77 -23.95 -19.27
CA PHE A 10 -2.93 -25.05 -19.78
C PHE A 10 -1.48 -24.96 -19.30
N SER A 11 -1.10 -23.88 -18.60
CA SER A 11 0.25 -23.70 -18.09
C SER A 11 0.47 -24.46 -16.78
N PRO A 12 1.52 -25.30 -16.68
CA PRO A 12 1.88 -25.98 -15.43
C PRO A 12 2.10 -25.04 -14.25
N ASN A 13 2.55 -23.80 -14.53
CA ASN A 13 2.77 -22.76 -13.52
C ASN A 13 1.47 -22.21 -12.93
N VAL A 14 0.35 -22.39 -13.61
CA VAL A 14 -0.96 -21.88 -13.20
C VAL A 14 -1.74 -22.96 -12.47
N HIS A 15 -1.79 -24.17 -13.04
CA HIS A 15 -2.59 -25.25 -12.46
C HIS A 15 -1.86 -26.10 -11.40
N HIS A 16 -0.54 -25.96 -11.23
CA HIS A 16 0.26 -26.67 -10.22
C HIS A 16 -0.03 -28.19 -10.13
N GLY A 17 -0.26 -28.84 -11.27
CA GLY A 17 -0.62 -30.27 -11.36
C GLY A 17 -2.12 -30.61 -11.21
N ASN A 18 -2.99 -29.66 -10.85
CA ASN A 18 -4.44 -29.87 -10.69
C ASN A 18 -5.28 -29.14 -11.75
N PHE A 19 -5.13 -29.53 -13.02
CA PHE A 19 -5.84 -28.91 -14.14
C PHE A 19 -7.37 -29.00 -14.02
N TRP A 20 -7.91 -30.20 -13.77
CA TRP A 20 -9.35 -30.42 -13.75
C TRP A 20 -10.04 -29.73 -12.56
N GLY A 21 -9.38 -29.69 -11.40
CA GLY A 21 -9.87 -28.95 -10.24
C GLY A 21 -9.94 -27.45 -10.52
N LEU A 22 -8.89 -26.88 -11.10
CA LEU A 22 -8.85 -25.47 -11.47
C LEU A 22 -9.90 -25.13 -12.53
N LEU A 23 -10.04 -25.95 -13.59
CA LEU A 23 -11.04 -25.75 -14.63
C LEU A 23 -12.47 -25.76 -14.04
N GLY A 24 -12.76 -26.72 -13.16
CA GLY A 24 -14.03 -26.82 -12.47
C GLY A 24 -14.31 -25.60 -11.59
N GLN A 25 -13.34 -25.18 -10.78
CA GLN A 25 -13.44 -24.01 -9.91
C GLN A 25 -13.70 -22.74 -10.72
N THR A 26 -12.86 -22.45 -11.71
CA THR A 26 -12.99 -21.26 -12.56
C THR A 26 -14.33 -21.25 -13.30
N THR A 27 -14.77 -22.40 -13.80
CA THR A 27 -16.08 -22.53 -14.46
C THR A 27 -17.22 -22.23 -13.48
N LEU A 28 -17.21 -22.83 -12.29
CA LEU A 28 -18.25 -22.61 -11.28
C LEU A 28 -18.30 -21.17 -10.80
N THR A 29 -17.15 -20.55 -10.52
CA THR A 29 -17.05 -19.14 -10.13
C THR A 29 -17.53 -18.22 -11.25
N THR A 30 -17.15 -18.51 -12.50
CA THR A 30 -17.59 -17.77 -13.70
C THR A 30 -19.10 -17.89 -13.90
N LEU A 31 -19.68 -19.08 -13.76
CA LEU A 31 -21.13 -19.26 -13.86
C LEU A 31 -21.87 -18.59 -12.69
N GLY A 32 -21.26 -18.58 -11.50
CA GLY A 32 -21.78 -17.97 -10.29
C GLY A 32 -22.12 -16.48 -10.44
N THR A 33 -21.42 -15.76 -11.32
CA THR A 33 -21.68 -14.33 -11.57
C THR A 33 -23.05 -14.05 -12.21
N PHE A 34 -23.57 -14.99 -13.00
CA PHE A 34 -24.88 -14.85 -13.67
C PHE A 34 -26.06 -15.20 -12.76
N VAL A 35 -25.79 -15.99 -11.71
CA VAL A 35 -26.80 -16.42 -10.72
C VAL A 35 -26.70 -15.65 -9.40
N SER A 36 -25.96 -14.54 -9.39
CA SER A 36 -25.82 -13.64 -8.24
C SER A 36 -25.09 -14.23 -7.02
N LEU A 37 -24.14 -15.15 -7.23
CA LEU A 37 -23.38 -15.79 -6.15
C LEU A 37 -22.03 -15.14 -5.86
N THR A 38 -21.37 -14.59 -6.88
CA THR A 38 -20.03 -13.98 -6.78
C THR A 38 -19.82 -13.00 -7.94
N GLY A 39 -18.79 -12.16 -7.88
CA GLY A 39 -18.47 -11.15 -8.88
C GLY A 39 -16.97 -11.03 -9.13
N ASP A 40 -16.59 -10.17 -10.07
CA ASP A 40 -15.19 -9.92 -10.40
C ASP A 40 -14.51 -9.25 -9.19
N PRO A 41 -13.43 -9.81 -8.64
CA PRO A 41 -12.67 -9.16 -7.59
C PRO A 41 -11.94 -7.90 -8.10
N ASN A 42 -11.75 -7.75 -9.42
CA ASN A 42 -10.98 -6.67 -9.99
C ASN A 42 -11.74 -5.33 -9.96
N PRO A 43 -11.29 -4.34 -9.16
CA PRO A 43 -11.92 -3.02 -9.07
C PRO A 43 -11.91 -2.21 -10.38
N LEU A 44 -11.10 -2.58 -11.39
CA LEU A 44 -11.14 -1.94 -12.71
C LEU A 44 -12.40 -2.30 -13.50
N GLY A 45 -12.97 -3.47 -13.25
CA GLY A 45 -14.09 -4.01 -14.02
C GLY A 45 -15.46 -3.60 -13.47
N ASN A 46 -15.62 -3.71 -12.15
CA ASN A 46 -16.85 -3.34 -11.43
C ASN A 46 -16.53 -3.17 -9.93
N ILE A 47 -17.55 -2.86 -9.11
CA ILE A 47 -17.46 -2.99 -7.65
C ILE A 47 -16.98 -4.41 -7.30
N PRO A 48 -15.89 -4.57 -6.50
CA PRO A 48 -15.33 -5.88 -6.18
C PRO A 48 -16.37 -6.87 -5.66
N TYR A 49 -16.32 -8.10 -6.18
CA TYR A 49 -17.20 -9.23 -5.85
C TYR A 49 -18.68 -9.02 -6.16
N LYS A 50 -19.06 -7.92 -6.81
CA LYS A 50 -20.44 -7.70 -7.22
C LYS A 50 -20.82 -8.56 -8.42
N PRO A 51 -21.90 -9.34 -8.36
CA PRO A 51 -22.28 -10.20 -9.47
C PRO A 51 -22.70 -9.42 -10.73
N TYR A 52 -22.59 -10.10 -11.87
CA TYR A 52 -22.97 -9.56 -13.17
C TYR A 52 -24.46 -9.23 -13.26
N LEU A 53 -25.29 -10.10 -12.69
CA LEU A 53 -26.73 -9.92 -12.62
C LEU A 53 -27.16 -9.83 -11.15
N PRO A 54 -27.96 -8.80 -10.78
CA PRO A 54 -28.58 -8.77 -9.47
C PRO A 54 -29.61 -9.91 -9.36
N PRO A 55 -29.98 -10.34 -8.13
CA PRO A 55 -30.79 -11.53 -7.93
C PRO A 55 -32.12 -11.51 -8.69
N TYR A 56 -32.75 -10.34 -8.80
CA TYR A 56 -34.03 -10.18 -9.50
C TYR A 56 -33.93 -10.33 -11.02
N LEU A 57 -32.77 -10.06 -11.65
CA LEU A 57 -32.54 -10.35 -13.08
C LEU A 57 -32.02 -11.79 -13.29
N ALA A 58 -31.22 -12.30 -12.35
CA ALA A 58 -30.68 -13.65 -12.38
C ALA A 58 -31.78 -14.72 -12.49
N ILE A 59 -32.91 -14.53 -11.80
CA ILE A 59 -34.06 -15.44 -11.90
C ILE A 59 -34.58 -15.53 -13.34
N PHE A 60 -34.76 -14.39 -14.01
CA PHE A 60 -35.22 -14.37 -15.41
C PHE A 60 -34.18 -14.92 -16.37
N PHE A 61 -32.89 -14.68 -16.11
CA PHE A 61 -31.81 -15.31 -16.87
C PHE A 61 -31.89 -16.85 -16.81
N VAL A 62 -32.02 -17.43 -15.62
CA VAL A 62 -32.16 -18.89 -15.43
C VAL A 62 -33.40 -19.42 -16.15
N ILE A 63 -34.54 -18.73 -16.06
CA ILE A 63 -35.75 -19.09 -16.78
C ILE A 63 -35.50 -19.06 -18.31
N GLY A 64 -34.81 -18.04 -18.82
CA GLY A 64 -34.43 -17.92 -20.22
C GLY A 64 -33.54 -19.07 -20.72
N ILE A 65 -32.57 -19.49 -19.90
CA ILE A 65 -31.74 -20.68 -20.17
C ILE A 65 -32.61 -21.94 -20.24
N ILE A 66 -33.48 -22.18 -19.25
CA ILE A 66 -34.37 -23.34 -19.21
C ILE A 66 -35.28 -23.39 -20.45
N ILE A 67 -35.86 -22.25 -20.84
CA ILE A 67 -36.69 -22.15 -22.05
C ILE A 67 -35.89 -22.46 -23.30
N SER A 68 -34.67 -21.92 -23.39
CA SER A 68 -33.81 -22.13 -24.56
C SER A 68 -33.41 -23.60 -24.70
N ILE A 69 -33.09 -24.27 -23.60
CA ILE A 69 -32.81 -25.70 -23.57
C ILE A 69 -34.05 -26.51 -23.96
N ARG A 70 -35.23 -26.17 -23.45
CA ARG A 70 -36.49 -26.88 -23.81
C ARG A 70 -36.86 -26.71 -25.29
N ASN A 71 -36.47 -25.58 -25.90
CA ASN A 71 -36.76 -25.26 -27.29
C ASN A 71 -35.54 -25.44 -28.21
N TRP A 72 -34.60 -26.32 -27.86
CA TRP A 72 -33.35 -26.54 -28.62
C TRP A 72 -33.56 -26.98 -30.08
N HIS A 73 -34.73 -27.47 -30.47
CA HIS A 73 -35.04 -27.76 -31.87
C HIS A 73 -35.16 -26.49 -32.75
N LYS A 74 -35.35 -25.32 -32.12
CA LYS A 74 -35.48 -24.03 -32.83
C LYS A 74 -34.12 -23.33 -32.87
N PRO A 75 -33.60 -22.95 -34.05
CA PRO A 75 -32.23 -22.48 -34.21
C PRO A 75 -31.90 -21.22 -33.41
N VAL A 76 -32.88 -20.33 -33.20
CA VAL A 76 -32.72 -19.09 -32.44
C VAL A 76 -32.30 -19.35 -30.99
N TYR A 77 -32.89 -20.34 -30.32
CA TYR A 77 -32.57 -20.65 -28.92
C TYR A 77 -31.22 -21.33 -28.79
N VAL A 78 -30.87 -22.20 -29.72
CA VAL A 78 -29.56 -22.84 -29.78
C VAL A 78 -28.47 -21.80 -30.03
N PHE A 79 -28.71 -20.86 -30.93
CA PHE A 79 -27.78 -19.77 -31.20
C PHE A 79 -27.46 -18.97 -29.93
N LEU A 80 -28.48 -18.62 -29.12
CA LEU A 80 -28.25 -17.93 -27.84
C LEU A 80 -27.40 -18.75 -26.86
N LEU A 81 -27.67 -20.05 -26.73
CA LEU A 81 -26.91 -20.94 -25.86
C LEU A 81 -25.46 -21.11 -26.34
N ILE A 82 -25.25 -21.29 -27.64
CA ILE A 82 -23.90 -21.41 -28.23
C ILE A 82 -23.14 -20.10 -28.09
N TRP A 83 -23.75 -18.97 -28.45
CA TRP A 83 -23.11 -17.66 -28.31
C TRP A 83 -22.68 -17.44 -26.86
N TRP A 84 -23.60 -17.60 -25.91
CA TRP A 84 -23.29 -17.43 -24.50
C TRP A 84 -22.16 -18.37 -24.06
N SER A 85 -22.26 -19.67 -24.39
CA SER A 85 -21.24 -20.67 -23.98
C SER A 85 -19.86 -20.41 -24.58
N VAL A 86 -19.79 -20.02 -25.86
CA VAL A 86 -18.52 -19.73 -26.54
C VAL A 86 -17.87 -18.46 -25.96
N MET A 87 -18.67 -17.44 -25.64
CA MET A 87 -18.16 -16.20 -25.06
C MET A 87 -17.76 -16.30 -23.58
N LEU A 88 -18.06 -17.41 -22.90
CA LEU A 88 -17.51 -17.71 -21.58
C LEU A 88 -16.06 -18.22 -21.64
N LEU A 89 -15.64 -18.80 -22.78
CA LEU A 89 -14.34 -19.48 -22.90
C LEU A 89 -13.15 -18.59 -22.52
N PRO A 90 -13.05 -17.31 -22.92
CA PRO A 90 -11.92 -16.48 -22.52
C PRO A 90 -11.79 -16.30 -21.01
N GLY A 91 -12.92 -16.19 -20.28
CA GLY A 91 -12.93 -16.10 -18.82
C GLY A 91 -12.64 -17.43 -18.13
N ILE A 92 -13.07 -18.55 -18.70
CA ILE A 92 -12.84 -19.89 -18.13
C ILE A 92 -11.40 -20.39 -18.35
N LEU A 93 -10.82 -20.09 -19.51
CA LEU A 93 -9.49 -20.58 -19.90
C LEU A 93 -8.34 -19.72 -19.34
N ALA A 94 -8.64 -18.56 -18.77
CA ALA A 94 -7.70 -17.67 -18.11
C ALA A 94 -8.12 -17.47 -16.64
N PRO A 95 -7.72 -18.38 -15.73
CA PRO A 95 -8.24 -18.47 -14.36
C PRO A 95 -7.76 -17.36 -13.42
N GLU A 96 -6.75 -16.59 -13.82
CA GLU A 96 -6.29 -15.39 -13.10
C GLU A 96 -7.49 -14.47 -12.81
N ASP A 97 -7.72 -14.22 -11.51
CA ASP A 97 -8.79 -13.38 -10.96
C ASP A 97 -10.20 -13.76 -11.44
N ALA A 98 -10.46 -15.05 -11.63
CA ALA A 98 -11.80 -15.51 -11.98
C ALA A 98 -12.81 -15.25 -10.85
N PRO A 99 -14.00 -14.69 -11.16
CA PRO A 99 -14.53 -14.48 -12.50
C PRO A 99 -14.13 -13.11 -13.07
N HIS A 100 -13.53 -13.06 -14.26
CA HIS A 100 -13.04 -11.80 -14.82
C HIS A 100 -14.02 -11.20 -15.86
N HIS A 101 -14.78 -10.17 -15.49
CA HIS A 101 -15.87 -9.59 -16.28
C HIS A 101 -15.42 -8.95 -17.60
N LEU A 102 -14.21 -8.37 -17.66
CA LEU A 102 -13.66 -7.83 -18.92
C LEU A 102 -13.47 -8.94 -19.97
N ARG A 103 -13.09 -10.15 -19.54
CA ARG A 103 -12.97 -11.33 -20.40
C ARG A 103 -14.35 -11.92 -20.78
N LEU A 104 -15.41 -11.54 -20.07
CA LEU A 104 -16.79 -11.97 -20.30
C LEU A 104 -17.63 -10.94 -21.08
N ILE A 105 -17.07 -9.82 -21.53
CA ILE A 105 -17.81 -8.75 -22.21
C ILE A 105 -18.62 -9.23 -23.43
N GLY A 106 -18.12 -10.27 -24.13
CA GLY A 106 -18.81 -10.88 -25.26
C GLY A 106 -20.12 -11.61 -24.89
N THR A 107 -20.32 -11.93 -23.61
CA THR A 107 -21.54 -12.60 -23.11
C THR A 107 -22.70 -11.63 -22.89
N ILE A 108 -22.46 -10.31 -22.83
CA ILE A 108 -23.49 -9.28 -22.51
C ILE A 108 -24.75 -9.46 -23.36
N PRO A 109 -24.68 -9.49 -24.71
CA PRO A 109 -25.91 -9.44 -25.51
C PRO A 109 -26.73 -10.72 -25.34
N ALA A 110 -26.08 -11.90 -25.35
CA ALA A 110 -26.77 -13.17 -25.15
C ALA A 110 -27.39 -13.26 -23.75
N THR A 111 -26.69 -12.78 -22.72
CA THR A 111 -27.18 -12.76 -21.33
C THR A 111 -28.47 -11.94 -21.20
N TYR A 112 -28.49 -10.70 -21.71
CA TYR A 112 -29.67 -9.84 -21.61
C TYR A 112 -30.82 -10.30 -22.53
N LEU A 113 -30.53 -10.94 -23.66
CA LEU A 113 -31.56 -11.59 -24.48
C LEU A 113 -32.20 -12.78 -23.75
N LEU A 114 -31.42 -13.57 -23.00
CA LEU A 114 -31.95 -14.65 -22.16
C LEU A 114 -32.78 -14.11 -20.99
N VAL A 115 -32.34 -13.03 -20.34
CA VAL A 115 -33.12 -12.31 -19.31
C VAL A 115 -34.45 -11.84 -19.89
N ALA A 116 -34.44 -11.16 -21.04
CA ALA A 116 -35.64 -10.66 -21.70
C ALA A 116 -36.59 -11.80 -22.09
N LEU A 117 -36.07 -12.90 -22.61
CA LEU A 117 -36.83 -14.10 -22.94
C LEU A 117 -37.53 -14.67 -21.69
N GLY A 118 -36.80 -14.82 -20.58
CA GLY A 118 -37.34 -15.34 -19.33
C GLY A 118 -38.39 -14.41 -18.72
N LEU A 119 -38.17 -13.10 -18.78
CA LEU A 119 -39.13 -12.09 -18.32
C LEU A 119 -40.42 -12.11 -19.15
N CYS A 120 -40.31 -12.03 -20.48
CA CYS A 120 -41.47 -12.06 -21.38
C CYS A 120 -42.29 -13.34 -21.21
N TYR A 121 -41.62 -14.50 -21.13
CA TYR A 121 -42.31 -15.77 -20.91
C TYR A 121 -43.03 -15.81 -19.56
N SER A 122 -42.38 -15.30 -18.51
CA SER A 122 -42.98 -15.23 -17.17
C SER A 122 -44.22 -14.33 -17.16
N ILE A 123 -44.14 -13.14 -17.77
CA ILE A 123 -45.27 -12.21 -17.89
C ILE A 123 -46.44 -12.86 -18.62
N ILE A 124 -46.20 -13.48 -19.79
CA ILE A 124 -47.26 -14.13 -20.58
C ILE A 124 -47.91 -15.27 -19.79
N LYS A 125 -47.10 -16.10 -19.11
CA LYS A 125 -47.61 -17.24 -18.35
C LYS A 125 -48.43 -16.82 -17.14
N ILE A 126 -47.98 -15.81 -16.39
CA ILE A 126 -48.71 -15.25 -15.25
C ILE A 126 -50.00 -14.59 -15.74
N HIS A 127 -49.95 -13.81 -16.82
CA HIS A 127 -51.12 -13.20 -17.43
C HIS A 127 -52.19 -14.25 -17.80
N ASN A 128 -51.79 -15.34 -18.44
CA ASN A 128 -52.72 -16.42 -18.82
C ASN A 128 -53.26 -17.20 -17.62
N LEU A 129 -52.48 -17.34 -16.54
CA LEU A 129 -52.90 -18.10 -15.35
C LEU A 129 -53.86 -17.31 -14.44
N PHE A 130 -53.66 -16.00 -14.33
CA PHE A 130 -54.40 -15.14 -13.41
C PHE A 130 -55.32 -14.12 -14.12
N HIS A 131 -55.39 -14.15 -15.45
CA HIS A 131 -56.14 -13.21 -16.28
C HIS A 131 -55.87 -11.72 -15.94
N LEU A 132 -54.61 -11.40 -15.61
CA LEU A 132 -54.22 -10.06 -15.15
C LEU A 132 -54.46 -9.00 -16.24
N THR A 133 -55.04 -7.85 -15.88
CA THR A 133 -55.09 -6.68 -16.78
C THR A 133 -53.69 -6.09 -17.02
N VAL A 134 -53.54 -5.15 -17.96
CA VAL A 134 -52.27 -4.45 -18.26
C VAL A 134 -51.60 -3.78 -17.03
N PRO A 135 -52.33 -3.18 -16.06
CA PRO A 135 -51.70 -2.41 -14.98
C PRO A 135 -50.73 -3.21 -14.08
N PRO A 136 -51.02 -4.44 -13.59
CA PRO A 136 -50.05 -5.27 -12.87
C PRO A 136 -48.74 -5.55 -13.62
N ILE A 137 -48.81 -5.76 -14.94
CA ILE A 137 -47.62 -6.01 -15.78
C ILE A 137 -46.76 -4.74 -15.86
N MET A 138 -47.40 -3.59 -16.06
CA MET A 138 -46.73 -2.29 -16.02
C MET A 138 -46.08 -2.03 -14.68
N VAL A 139 -46.75 -2.34 -13.56
CA VAL A 139 -46.17 -2.21 -12.21
C VAL A 139 -44.94 -3.09 -12.05
N LEU A 140 -44.96 -4.35 -12.51
CA LEU A 140 -43.80 -5.25 -12.44
C LEU A 140 -42.63 -4.72 -13.28
N ILE A 141 -42.89 -4.26 -14.50
CA ILE A 141 -41.87 -3.67 -15.37
C ILE A 141 -41.29 -2.41 -14.70
N THR A 142 -42.14 -1.49 -14.27
CA THR A 142 -41.72 -0.27 -13.56
C THR A 142 -40.92 -0.60 -12.30
N LEU A 143 -41.28 -1.64 -11.56
CA LEU A 143 -40.52 -2.09 -10.39
C LEU A 143 -39.13 -2.62 -10.77
N ILE A 144 -39.02 -3.49 -11.78
CA ILE A 144 -37.72 -4.03 -12.23
C ILE A 144 -36.80 -2.91 -12.73
N PHE A 145 -37.33 -2.01 -13.57
CA PHE A 145 -36.56 -0.87 -14.06
C PHE A 145 -36.23 0.10 -12.93
N GLY A 146 -37.17 0.40 -12.03
CA GLY A 146 -36.96 1.26 -10.88
C GLY A 146 -35.89 0.74 -9.92
N LEU A 147 -35.91 -0.56 -9.61
CA LEU A 147 -34.87 -1.22 -8.80
C LEU A 147 -33.51 -1.18 -9.50
N THR A 148 -33.48 -1.46 -10.81
CA THR A 148 -32.24 -1.38 -11.59
C THR A 148 -31.69 0.05 -11.60
N SER A 149 -32.53 1.05 -11.83
CA SER A 149 -32.13 2.46 -11.79
C SER A 149 -31.65 2.88 -10.41
N TYR A 150 -32.32 2.45 -9.33
CA TYR A 150 -31.91 2.74 -7.96
C TYR A 150 -30.53 2.15 -7.67
N HIS A 151 -30.33 0.86 -7.94
CA HIS A 151 -29.05 0.20 -7.72
C HIS A 151 -27.97 0.85 -8.58
N THR A 152 -28.18 1.02 -9.88
CA THR A 152 -27.21 1.73 -10.74
C THR A 152 -26.86 3.12 -10.21
N TYR A 153 -27.82 3.86 -9.65
CA TYR A 153 -27.55 5.16 -9.05
C TYR A 153 -26.67 5.04 -7.80
N ASP A 154 -27.08 4.21 -6.84
CA ASP A 154 -26.34 3.97 -5.60
C ASP A 154 -24.93 3.45 -5.88
N ASP A 155 -24.82 2.44 -6.73
CA ASP A 155 -23.57 1.80 -7.09
C ASP A 155 -22.60 2.74 -7.81
N TYR A 156 -23.08 3.48 -8.81
CA TYR A 156 -22.20 4.31 -9.65
C TYR A 156 -21.92 5.69 -9.04
N PHE A 157 -22.92 6.33 -8.44
CA PHE A 157 -22.79 7.72 -7.95
C PHE A 157 -22.54 7.81 -6.45
N ILE A 158 -22.71 6.74 -5.67
CA ILE A 158 -22.45 6.76 -4.22
C ILE A 158 -21.34 5.79 -3.86
N TYR A 159 -21.46 4.51 -4.20
CA TYR A 159 -20.48 3.50 -3.81
C TYR A 159 -19.16 3.69 -4.57
N TRP A 160 -19.20 3.68 -5.90
CA TRP A 160 -18.01 3.75 -6.75
C TRP A 160 -17.12 4.96 -6.45
N THR A 161 -17.74 6.12 -6.21
CA THR A 161 -17.04 7.38 -5.93
C THR A 161 -16.37 7.43 -4.56
N ASN A 162 -16.78 6.60 -3.61
CA ASN A 162 -16.28 6.64 -2.23
C ASN A 162 -15.37 5.44 -1.89
N GLU A 163 -15.24 4.47 -2.79
CA GLU A 163 -14.45 3.26 -2.57
C GLU A 163 -12.97 3.46 -2.89
N ILE A 164 -12.11 3.05 -1.97
CA ILE A 164 -10.65 3.29 -2.06
C ILE A 164 -10.00 2.47 -3.18
N ASP A 165 -10.55 1.30 -3.47
CA ASP A 165 -10.02 0.40 -4.49
C ASP A 165 -10.14 1.00 -5.89
N HIS A 166 -11.24 1.70 -6.18
CA HIS A 166 -11.41 2.41 -7.45
C HIS A 166 -10.49 3.64 -7.51
N TYR A 167 -10.37 4.38 -6.42
CA TYR A 167 -9.46 5.52 -6.31
C TYR A 167 -8.00 5.12 -6.59
N MET A 168 -7.57 3.96 -6.11
CA MET A 168 -6.24 3.39 -6.40
C MET A 168 -6.13 2.87 -7.83
N SER A 169 -7.10 2.09 -8.30
CA SER A 169 -7.01 1.41 -9.59
C SER A 169 -7.07 2.35 -10.80
N PHE A 170 -7.71 3.50 -10.64
CA PHE A 170 -7.77 4.55 -11.66
C PHE A 170 -6.71 5.65 -11.45
N ASP A 171 -5.72 5.43 -10.57
CA ASP A 171 -4.63 6.38 -10.30
C ASP A 171 -5.10 7.80 -9.91
N VAL A 172 -6.29 7.93 -9.30
CA VAL A 172 -6.83 9.23 -8.88
C VAL A 172 -5.89 9.90 -7.88
N TYR A 173 -5.28 9.11 -7.00
CA TYR A 173 -4.24 9.59 -6.08
C TYR A 173 -3.05 10.25 -6.77
N ALA A 174 -2.64 9.74 -7.93
CA ALA A 174 -1.51 10.25 -8.67
C ALA A 174 -1.86 11.56 -9.37
N GLU A 175 -3.10 11.70 -9.86
CA GLU A 175 -3.62 12.96 -10.40
C GLU A 175 -3.69 14.04 -9.32
N GLU A 176 -4.31 13.74 -8.18
CA GLU A 176 -4.42 14.68 -7.07
C GLU A 176 -3.04 15.09 -6.55
N LEU A 177 -2.13 14.14 -6.36
CA LEU A 177 -0.77 14.43 -5.91
C LEU A 177 0.00 15.26 -6.95
N ALA A 178 -0.12 14.96 -8.25
CA ALA A 178 0.47 15.80 -9.30
C ALA A 178 -0.08 17.24 -9.23
N HIS A 179 -1.38 17.41 -9.01
CA HIS A 179 -1.99 18.72 -8.82
C HIS A 179 -1.45 19.43 -7.58
N HIS A 180 -1.33 18.75 -6.43
CA HIS A 180 -0.76 19.33 -5.22
C HIS A 180 0.69 19.79 -5.41
N ILE A 181 1.50 18.97 -6.07
CA ILE A 181 2.90 19.33 -6.36
C ILE A 181 2.98 20.49 -7.35
N SER A 182 2.10 20.53 -8.35
CA SER A 182 2.09 21.60 -9.36
C SER A 182 1.63 22.96 -8.81
N ASN A 183 0.75 22.95 -7.81
CA ASN A 183 0.28 24.16 -7.14
C ASN A 183 1.31 24.73 -6.16
N GLU A 184 2.37 23.98 -5.83
CA GLU A 184 3.47 24.46 -5.04
C GLU A 184 4.35 25.40 -5.88
N THR A 185 4.32 26.69 -5.56
CA THR A 185 5.05 27.74 -6.30
C THR A 185 6.24 28.29 -5.53
N GLU A 186 6.41 27.87 -4.28
CA GLU A 186 7.52 28.32 -3.44
C GLU A 186 8.86 27.76 -3.94
N SER A 187 9.69 28.60 -4.55
CA SER A 187 11.00 28.18 -5.09
C SER A 187 11.97 27.65 -4.02
N ASN A 188 11.74 28.00 -2.74
CA ASN A 188 12.49 27.54 -1.58
C ASN A 188 11.95 26.23 -0.98
N ASN A 189 10.89 25.65 -1.54
CA ASN A 189 10.37 24.34 -1.20
C ASN A 189 10.91 23.27 -2.17
N THR A 190 10.94 22.03 -1.70
CA THR A 190 11.23 20.84 -2.50
C THR A 190 10.34 19.70 -2.02
N THR A 191 9.94 18.82 -2.93
CA THR A 191 9.09 17.67 -2.59
C THR A 191 9.89 16.38 -2.78
N VAL A 192 9.80 15.49 -1.81
CA VAL A 192 10.45 14.18 -1.88
C VAL A 192 9.49 13.05 -1.56
N ILE A 193 9.71 11.92 -2.20
CA ILE A 193 8.94 10.69 -2.01
C ILE A 193 9.91 9.61 -1.52
N PRO A 194 9.85 9.22 -0.23
CA PRO A 194 10.52 8.03 0.28
C PRO A 194 10.17 6.80 -0.56
N MET A 195 11.19 6.09 -1.01
CA MET A 195 11.08 4.96 -1.91
C MET A 195 11.63 3.71 -1.22
N ASP A 196 10.77 2.70 -1.09
CA ASP A 196 11.16 1.39 -0.57
C ASP A 196 12.23 0.77 -1.47
N LEU A 197 13.38 0.43 -0.88
CA LEU A 197 14.52 -0.11 -1.61
C LEU A 197 14.20 -1.46 -2.28
N ARG A 198 13.21 -2.21 -1.76
CA ARG A 198 12.80 -3.52 -2.28
C ARG A 198 12.00 -3.41 -3.58
N ALA A 199 11.42 -2.25 -3.87
CA ALA A 199 10.50 -2.07 -5.00
C ALA A 199 11.18 -2.02 -6.38
N SER A 200 12.51 -1.95 -6.46
CA SER A 200 13.30 -2.08 -7.71
C SER A 200 12.76 -1.21 -8.87
N HIS A 201 12.66 -1.75 -10.10
CA HIS A 201 12.22 -1.04 -11.30
C HIS A 201 10.72 -0.69 -11.28
N GLU A 202 9.94 -1.35 -10.43
CA GLU A 202 8.52 -1.08 -10.24
C GLU A 202 8.30 0.06 -9.24
N ALA A 203 9.35 0.63 -8.65
CA ALA A 203 9.27 1.65 -7.62
C ALA A 203 8.78 3.03 -8.09
N ARG A 204 8.55 3.24 -9.38
CA ARG A 204 8.06 4.52 -9.88
C ARG A 204 6.55 4.51 -10.05
N HIS A 205 5.92 5.66 -9.82
CA HIS A 205 4.53 5.90 -10.18
C HIS A 205 4.48 6.51 -11.58
N TYR A 206 4.27 5.69 -12.60
CA TYR A 206 4.30 6.12 -13.99
C TYR A 206 3.25 7.20 -14.30
N THR A 207 2.05 7.09 -13.73
CA THR A 207 0.98 8.09 -13.91
C THR A 207 1.35 9.42 -13.28
N LEU A 208 1.87 9.41 -12.04
CA LEU A 208 2.36 10.62 -11.37
C LEU A 208 3.52 11.25 -12.15
N ASP A 209 4.48 10.45 -12.59
CA ASP A 209 5.63 10.89 -13.38
C ASP A 209 5.16 11.53 -14.71
N PHE A 210 4.20 10.90 -15.39
CA PHE A 210 3.64 11.38 -16.66
C PHE A 210 2.91 12.72 -16.49
N LEU A 211 2.01 12.82 -15.51
CA LEU A 211 1.25 14.04 -15.24
C LEU A 211 2.15 15.19 -14.79
N SER A 212 3.12 14.89 -13.92
CA SER A 212 4.07 15.88 -13.40
C SER A 212 5.07 16.34 -14.46
N TYR A 213 5.40 15.49 -15.44
CA TYR A 213 6.25 15.88 -16.57
C TYR A 213 5.51 16.79 -17.57
N GLY A 214 4.24 16.49 -17.88
CA GLY A 214 3.41 17.29 -18.80
C GLY A 214 3.19 18.73 -18.31
N LEU A 215 3.23 18.95 -17.00
CA LEU A 215 3.08 20.27 -16.38
C LEU A 215 4.25 21.23 -16.66
N ASN A 216 5.44 20.72 -16.98
CA ASN A 216 6.62 21.54 -17.28
C ASN A 216 6.75 21.95 -18.77
N PHE A 217 5.88 21.46 -19.66
CA PHE A 217 5.89 21.82 -21.09
C PHE A 217 4.48 22.17 -21.62
N PRO A 218 4.13 23.46 -21.79
CA PRO A 218 2.80 23.89 -22.21
C PRO A 218 2.50 23.70 -23.71
N THR A 219 3.40 23.14 -24.52
CA THR A 219 3.20 22.96 -25.96
C THR A 219 2.88 21.53 -26.36
N LYS A 220 1.75 21.37 -27.07
CA LYS A 220 1.19 20.10 -27.62
C LYS A 220 2.15 19.20 -28.42
N GLN A 221 3.39 19.62 -28.70
CA GLN A 221 4.37 18.85 -29.49
C GLN A 221 5.23 17.89 -28.66
N ALA A 222 5.28 18.01 -27.33
CA ALA A 222 6.11 17.14 -26.47
C ALA A 222 5.49 15.76 -26.15
N LEU A 223 4.22 15.53 -26.52
CA LEU A 223 3.49 14.28 -26.25
C LEU A 223 3.79 13.13 -27.23
N LEU A 224 4.58 13.38 -28.28
CA LEU A 224 4.99 12.34 -29.23
C LEU A 224 6.26 11.64 -28.72
N PHE A 225 6.05 10.69 -27.80
CA PHE A 225 6.96 9.61 -27.43
C PHE A 225 8.42 10.02 -27.11
N PRO A 226 8.73 10.50 -25.88
CA PRO A 226 10.10 10.47 -25.41
C PRO A 226 10.50 9.00 -25.20
N ASN A 227 11.58 8.57 -25.85
CA ASN A 227 12.23 7.30 -25.57
C ASN A 227 12.40 7.13 -24.04
N ILE A 228 11.76 6.11 -23.46
CA ILE A 228 11.71 5.84 -22.01
C ILE A 228 13.13 5.76 -21.38
N LYS A 229 14.16 5.48 -22.18
CA LYS A 229 15.56 5.48 -21.75
C LYS A 229 16.16 6.87 -21.46
N ASN A 230 15.54 7.95 -21.94
CA ASN A 230 15.94 9.33 -21.72
C ASN A 230 14.98 10.07 -20.78
N PHE A 231 14.39 9.36 -19.80
CA PHE A 231 13.78 10.00 -18.62
C PHE A 231 14.90 10.70 -17.83
N GLN A 232 15.34 11.87 -18.31
CA GLN A 232 16.36 12.66 -17.65
C GLN A 232 15.80 13.12 -16.31
N LYS A 233 16.51 12.74 -15.25
CA LYS A 233 16.29 13.01 -13.82
C LYS A 233 16.01 14.49 -13.46
N ASN A 234 16.19 15.43 -14.40
CA ASN A 234 16.13 16.88 -14.19
C ASN A 234 14.79 17.55 -14.53
N THR A 235 13.68 16.82 -14.68
CA THR A 235 12.42 17.39 -15.22
C THR A 235 11.21 17.22 -14.32
N LEU A 236 11.32 16.51 -13.19
CA LEU A 236 10.19 16.34 -12.27
C LEU A 236 10.27 17.36 -11.12
N PRO A 237 9.12 17.88 -10.66
CA PRO A 237 9.05 18.83 -9.54
C PRO A 237 9.24 18.17 -8.15
N TYR A 238 9.58 16.88 -8.10
CA TYR A 238 9.85 16.11 -6.90
C TYR A 238 10.98 15.08 -7.14
N GLU A 239 11.54 14.56 -6.06
CA GLU A 239 12.59 13.53 -6.11
C GLU A 239 12.21 12.27 -5.32
N TYR A 240 12.45 11.09 -5.91
CA TYR A 240 12.40 9.84 -5.16
C TYR A 240 13.69 9.66 -4.36
N ILE A 241 13.57 9.38 -3.07
CA ILE A 241 14.70 9.09 -2.18
C ILE A 241 14.62 7.63 -1.75
N ILE A 242 15.56 6.82 -2.21
CA ILE A 242 15.67 5.41 -1.82
C ILE A 242 16.06 5.36 -0.33
N ILE A 243 15.28 4.63 0.45
CA ILE A 243 15.53 4.43 1.88
C ILE A 243 16.54 3.31 2.03
N ASP A 244 17.82 3.68 1.96
CA ASP A 244 18.96 2.79 2.13
C ASP A 244 19.98 3.45 3.04
N GLU A 245 20.36 2.78 4.14
CA GLU A 245 21.35 3.23 5.13
C GLU A 245 22.64 3.77 4.51
N SER A 246 23.09 3.22 3.38
CA SER A 246 24.34 3.63 2.76
C SER A 246 24.25 4.93 1.95
N THR A 247 23.05 5.33 1.49
CA THR A 247 22.89 6.42 0.52
C THR A 247 21.87 7.49 0.92
N ILE A 248 20.94 7.20 1.83
CA ILE A 248 19.81 8.07 2.16
C ILE A 248 20.25 9.45 2.66
N ALA A 249 21.26 9.51 3.55
CA ALA A 249 21.73 10.75 4.15
C ALA A 249 22.28 11.72 3.08
N GLN A 250 23.09 11.19 2.16
CA GLN A 250 23.63 11.96 1.05
C GLN A 250 22.53 12.36 0.05
N SER A 251 21.64 11.43 -0.28
CA SER A 251 20.53 11.67 -1.22
C SER A 251 19.62 12.78 -0.70
N LEU A 252 19.18 12.69 0.56
CA LEU A 252 18.33 13.70 1.19
C LEU A 252 19.03 15.06 1.27
N THR A 253 20.31 15.09 1.66
CA THR A 253 21.12 16.32 1.68
C THR A 253 21.16 17.01 0.32
N ASN A 254 21.34 16.23 -0.75
CA ASN A 254 21.36 16.77 -2.11
C ASN A 254 19.99 17.32 -2.52
N SER A 255 18.90 16.61 -2.21
CA SER A 255 17.54 17.00 -2.58
C SER A 255 17.07 18.30 -1.90
N VAL A 256 17.60 18.61 -0.71
CA VAL A 256 17.26 19.84 0.04
C VAL A 256 18.23 20.99 -0.19
N HIS A 257 19.26 20.81 -1.01
CA HIS A 257 20.30 21.83 -1.17
C HIS A 257 19.73 23.14 -1.74
N GLY A 258 19.93 24.24 -1.01
CA GLY A 258 19.41 25.57 -1.36
C GLY A 258 17.96 25.81 -0.92
N LYS A 259 17.32 24.87 -0.23
CA LYS A 259 15.89 24.89 0.15
C LYS A 259 15.74 25.15 1.63
N THR A 260 14.62 25.76 2.03
CA THR A 260 14.28 26.00 3.44
C THR A 260 13.05 25.23 3.89
N LYS A 261 12.27 24.69 2.95
CA LYS A 261 11.12 23.84 3.23
C LYS A 261 11.26 22.52 2.47
N LEU A 262 10.67 21.48 3.05
CA LEU A 262 10.64 20.13 2.50
C LEU A 262 9.25 19.55 2.67
N ASN A 263 8.61 19.17 1.58
CA ASN A 263 7.40 18.35 1.58
C ASN A 263 7.81 16.87 1.45
N VAL A 264 7.32 16.03 2.35
CA VAL A 264 7.56 14.58 2.35
C VAL A 264 6.24 13.88 2.10
N ILE A 265 6.17 13.08 1.04
CA ILE A 265 4.98 12.29 0.71
C ILE A 265 5.06 10.94 1.42
N ARG A 266 4.19 10.70 2.40
CA ARG A 266 4.11 9.43 3.14
C ARG A 266 2.95 8.59 2.63
N TRP A 267 3.23 7.47 1.97
CA TRP A 267 2.18 6.56 1.51
C TRP A 267 1.54 5.81 2.68
N LYS A 268 0.21 5.78 2.71
CA LYS A 268 -0.59 4.95 3.63
C LYS A 268 -1.00 3.63 2.99
N GLN A 269 -1.19 3.65 1.68
CA GLN A 269 -1.51 2.47 0.87
C GLN A 269 -0.80 2.62 -0.47
N ASP A 270 0.23 1.80 -0.70
CA ASP A 270 1.00 1.67 -1.95
C ASP A 270 2.17 0.68 -1.70
N LYS A 271 2.90 0.26 -2.74
CA LYS A 271 4.17 -0.47 -2.62
C LYS A 271 5.24 0.25 -1.77
N HIS A 272 5.10 1.55 -1.52
CA HIS A 272 6.00 2.34 -0.67
C HIS A 272 5.45 2.66 0.73
N HIS A 273 4.30 2.10 1.16
CA HIS A 273 3.77 2.38 2.50
C HIS A 273 4.75 2.00 3.63
N GLN A 274 5.61 1.01 3.38
CA GLN A 274 6.68 0.58 4.29
C GLN A 274 8.04 1.21 3.99
N ALA A 275 8.15 2.18 3.08
CA ALA A 275 9.45 2.70 2.63
C ALA A 275 10.34 3.15 3.80
N ASP A 276 9.75 3.73 4.85
CA ASP A 276 10.46 4.20 6.04
C ASP A 276 10.06 3.42 7.31
N GLU A 277 9.81 2.11 7.21
CA GLU A 277 9.41 1.27 8.34
C GLU A 277 10.49 1.19 9.44
N LYS A 278 11.77 1.29 9.06
CA LYS A 278 12.90 1.47 9.99
C LYS A 278 13.04 2.89 10.55
N GLU A 279 12.19 3.82 10.09
CA GLU A 279 12.19 5.25 10.44
C GLU A 279 13.50 5.98 10.15
N LEU A 280 14.30 5.49 9.20
CA LEU A 280 15.59 6.05 8.89
C LEU A 280 15.50 7.48 8.32
N PHE A 281 14.52 7.73 7.45
CA PHE A 281 14.23 9.06 6.91
C PHE A 281 13.75 9.99 8.03
N THR A 282 12.81 9.51 8.85
CA THR A 282 12.29 10.26 10.00
C THR A 282 13.38 10.58 11.02
N PHE A 283 14.29 9.63 11.27
CA PHE A 283 15.46 9.77 12.12
C PHE A 283 16.38 10.89 11.63
N LEU A 284 16.65 10.95 10.32
CA LEU A 284 17.45 12.01 9.71
C LEU A 284 16.78 13.38 9.83
N LEU A 285 15.46 13.48 9.62
CA LEU A 285 14.75 14.75 9.78
C LEU A 285 14.88 15.31 11.20
N GLU A 286 14.63 14.47 12.21
CA GLU A 286 14.71 14.89 13.62
C GLU A 286 16.14 15.24 14.04
N THR A 287 17.11 14.38 13.73
CA THR A 287 18.54 14.64 14.07
C THR A 287 19.15 15.79 13.27
N GLY A 288 18.68 16.01 12.05
CA GLY A 288 18.97 17.18 11.21
C GLY A 288 18.24 18.45 11.63
N LYS A 289 17.46 18.41 12.72
CA LYS A 289 16.71 19.56 13.28
C LYS A 289 15.68 20.15 12.31
N ALA A 290 15.13 19.34 11.42
CA ALA A 290 13.99 19.73 10.60
C ALA A 290 12.72 19.74 11.46
N GLN A 291 12.01 20.86 11.51
CA GLN A 291 10.81 21.00 12.32
C GLN A 291 9.57 20.75 11.47
N ARG A 292 8.73 19.78 11.84
CA ARG A 292 7.44 19.56 11.18
C ARG A 292 6.52 20.76 11.44
N LEU A 293 6.02 21.38 10.38
CA LEU A 293 5.12 22.53 10.41
C LEU A 293 3.65 22.11 10.34
N ASP A 294 3.34 21.19 9.42
CA ASP A 294 1.97 20.79 9.10
C ASP A 294 1.96 19.37 8.51
N THR A 295 0.81 18.70 8.61
CA THR A 295 0.53 17.43 7.95
C THR A 295 -0.85 17.51 7.31
N LYS A 296 -0.90 17.40 5.99
CA LYS A 296 -2.14 17.28 5.22
C LYS A 296 -2.41 15.82 4.90
N THR A 297 -3.60 15.35 5.24
CA THR A 297 -3.97 13.95 5.13
C THR A 297 -4.95 13.74 3.99
N TYR A 298 -4.59 12.82 3.08
CA TYR A 298 -5.41 12.36 1.94
C TYR A 298 -5.72 10.87 2.10
N PRO A 299 -6.62 10.26 1.32
CA PRO A 299 -7.00 8.86 1.53
C PRO A 299 -5.81 7.87 1.55
N VAL A 300 -4.84 8.02 0.63
CA VAL A 300 -3.75 7.03 0.46
C VAL A 300 -2.34 7.58 0.71
N TYR A 301 -2.20 8.87 1.02
CA TYR A 301 -0.94 9.48 1.41
C TYR A 301 -1.14 10.66 2.37
N ASP A 302 -0.08 11.03 3.07
CA ASP A 302 0.05 12.28 3.80
C ASP A 302 1.13 13.14 3.16
N ILE A 303 0.95 14.46 3.18
CA ILE A 303 1.97 15.44 2.85
C ILE A 303 2.42 16.08 4.15
N GLU A 304 3.61 15.73 4.61
CA GLU A 304 4.24 16.35 5.77
C GLU A 304 5.14 17.50 5.32
N THR A 305 4.91 18.71 5.80
CA THR A 305 5.75 19.87 5.50
C THR A 305 6.70 20.14 6.65
N TYR A 306 7.99 20.19 6.36
CA TYR A 306 9.07 20.47 7.31
C TYR A 306 9.76 21.79 7.00
N GLN A 307 10.06 22.55 8.06
CA GLN A 307 10.97 23.68 8.05
C GLN A 307 12.40 23.17 8.28
N LEU A 308 13.28 23.43 7.32
CA LEU A 308 14.71 23.12 7.46
C LEU A 308 15.40 24.21 8.29
N PRO A 309 16.42 23.86 9.09
CA PRO A 309 17.12 24.82 9.94
C PRO A 309 17.86 25.89 9.13
N ASN A 310 18.36 25.56 7.94
CA ASN A 310 18.95 26.52 7.01
C ASN A 310 18.95 26.00 5.55
N LYS A 311 19.35 26.87 4.60
CA LYS A 311 19.37 26.58 3.15
C LYS A 311 20.32 25.45 2.74
N TYR A 312 21.29 25.11 3.56
CA TYR A 312 22.33 24.12 3.28
C TYR A 312 22.33 23.05 4.37
N THR A 313 21.13 22.63 4.77
CA THR A 313 20.96 21.58 5.78
C THR A 313 21.63 20.30 5.29
N ILE A 314 22.50 19.74 6.13
CA ILE A 314 23.20 18.48 5.87
C ILE A 314 22.64 17.42 6.81
N PHE A 315 22.25 16.29 6.24
CA PHE A 315 21.79 15.12 6.96
C PHE A 315 22.91 14.08 7.02
N THR A 316 23.17 13.56 8.21
CA THR A 316 24.18 12.53 8.46
C THR A 316 23.67 11.52 9.47
N LEU A 317 23.86 10.23 9.20
CA LEU A 317 23.67 9.21 10.22
C LEU A 317 24.82 9.29 11.25
N PRO A 318 24.52 9.18 12.55
CA PRO A 318 25.53 9.22 13.59
C PRO A 318 26.41 7.97 13.52
N GLN A 319 27.68 8.11 13.91
CA GLN A 319 28.54 6.95 14.13
C GLN A 319 28.10 6.22 15.40
N ILE A 320 27.83 4.92 15.29
CA ILE A 320 27.43 4.06 16.41
C ILE A 320 28.69 3.50 17.05
N GLU A 321 29.34 4.29 17.89
CA GLU A 321 30.71 4.02 18.35
C GLU A 321 30.84 3.45 19.76
N ASN A 322 29.90 3.71 20.68
CA ASN A 322 30.06 3.27 22.07
C ASN A 322 29.92 1.75 22.15
N VAL A 323 30.97 1.08 22.63
CA VAL A 323 31.01 -0.38 22.75
C VAL A 323 30.12 -0.84 23.90
N ILE A 324 29.21 -1.76 23.59
CA ILE A 324 28.35 -2.46 24.56
C ILE A 324 28.83 -3.89 24.74
N ASP A 325 29.08 -4.61 23.64
CA ASP A 325 29.64 -5.97 23.58
C ASP A 325 28.92 -7.00 24.48
N ILE A 326 27.58 -7.00 24.47
CA ILE A 326 26.74 -7.90 25.28
C ILE A 326 26.01 -8.90 24.40
N THR A 327 26.17 -10.18 24.70
CA THR A 327 25.46 -11.28 24.02
C THR A 327 24.28 -11.76 24.85
N LEU A 328 23.08 -11.76 24.25
CA LEU A 328 21.82 -12.17 24.86
C LEU A 328 21.46 -13.60 24.47
N ASP A 329 21.39 -14.49 25.45
CA ASP A 329 21.10 -15.93 25.33
C ASP A 329 21.84 -16.66 24.19
N ASN A 330 23.04 -16.20 23.84
CA ASN A 330 23.82 -16.71 22.70
C ASN A 330 23.10 -16.62 21.33
N MET A 331 22.09 -15.76 21.23
CA MET A 331 21.29 -15.54 20.02
C MET A 331 21.70 -14.26 19.30
N ILE A 332 21.64 -13.11 19.99
CA ILE A 332 21.92 -11.79 19.42
C ILE A 332 22.86 -11.02 20.33
N GLN A 333 23.86 -10.39 19.74
CA GLN A 333 24.77 -9.48 20.41
C GLN A 333 24.37 -8.02 20.14
N ILE A 334 24.37 -7.19 21.18
CA ILE A 334 24.37 -5.73 21.08
C ILE A 334 25.83 -5.30 21.07
N GLN A 335 26.36 -4.94 19.90
CA GLN A 335 27.79 -4.62 19.74
C GLN A 335 28.09 -3.19 20.19
N ARG A 336 27.32 -2.24 19.65
CA ARG A 336 27.53 -0.81 19.86
C ARG A 336 26.21 -0.07 19.97
N ALA A 337 26.24 1.07 20.65
CA ALA A 337 25.12 1.98 20.71
C ALA A 337 25.58 3.44 20.68
N THR A 338 24.69 4.34 20.28
CA THR A 338 24.85 5.78 20.45
C THR A 338 23.51 6.37 20.85
N VAL A 339 23.54 7.36 21.74
CA VAL A 339 22.35 8.02 22.27
C VAL A 339 22.54 9.52 22.15
N ILE A 340 21.62 10.19 21.47
CA ILE A 340 21.69 11.60 21.14
C ILE A 340 20.37 12.25 21.55
N ALA A 341 20.44 13.26 22.42
CA ALA A 341 19.28 14.09 22.73
C ALA A 341 19.04 15.10 21.60
N THR A 342 17.82 15.17 21.10
CA THR A 342 17.33 16.22 20.20
C THR A 342 16.36 17.14 20.95
N THR A 343 15.78 18.11 20.24
CA THR A 343 14.78 19.02 20.85
C THR A 343 13.52 18.27 21.27
N ASN A 344 13.05 17.34 20.44
CA ASN A 344 11.75 16.67 20.63
C ASN A 344 11.87 15.16 20.85
N ALA A 345 13.07 14.58 20.80
CA ALA A 345 13.27 13.15 20.87
C ALA A 345 14.61 12.77 21.52
N VAL A 346 14.75 11.48 21.83
CA VAL A 346 16.05 10.84 22.04
C VAL A 346 16.28 9.90 20.87
N ALA A 347 17.29 10.22 20.07
CA ALA A 347 17.73 9.44 18.93
C ALA A 347 18.73 8.38 19.38
N VAL A 348 18.45 7.12 19.06
CA VAL A 348 19.25 5.96 19.48
C VAL A 348 19.67 5.17 18.25
N GLY A 349 20.97 5.01 18.02
CA GLY A 349 21.52 4.08 17.03
C GLY A 349 22.08 2.86 17.73
N ILE A 350 21.79 1.65 17.23
CA ILE A 350 22.25 0.39 17.82
C ILE A 350 22.78 -0.51 16.70
N THR A 351 23.94 -1.12 16.91
CA THR A 351 24.47 -2.18 16.04
C THR A 351 24.24 -3.52 16.71
N TYR A 352 23.39 -4.33 16.11
CA TYR A 352 23.15 -5.72 16.49
C TYR A 352 24.00 -6.66 15.65
N MET A 353 24.31 -7.84 16.17
CA MET A 353 24.92 -8.93 15.40
C MET A 353 24.34 -10.27 15.87
N PRO A 354 23.67 -11.06 15.03
CA PRO A 354 23.22 -12.39 15.40
C PRO A 354 24.43 -13.31 15.56
N ILE A 355 24.47 -14.08 16.65
CA ILE A 355 25.52 -15.07 16.91
C ILE A 355 25.18 -16.41 16.27
N THR A 356 23.90 -16.74 16.22
CA THR A 356 23.37 -17.97 15.60
C THR A 356 22.19 -17.64 14.70
N GLN A 357 21.83 -18.57 13.81
CA GLN A 357 20.62 -18.42 13.00
C GLN A 357 19.40 -18.38 13.93
N THR A 358 18.63 -17.30 13.86
CA THR A 358 17.40 -17.21 14.65
C THR A 358 16.25 -17.90 13.92
N THR A 359 15.33 -18.50 14.67
CA THR A 359 14.13 -19.17 14.13
C THR A 359 12.88 -18.28 14.17
N VAL A 360 13.02 -17.07 14.72
CA VAL A 360 11.93 -16.12 14.98
C VAL A 360 12.38 -14.70 14.68
N ASN A 361 11.45 -13.80 14.39
CA ASN A 361 11.71 -12.38 14.20
C ASN A 361 11.60 -11.65 15.54
N TYR A 362 12.73 -11.44 16.20
CA TYR A 362 12.79 -10.77 17.50
C TYR A 362 12.35 -9.30 17.41
N LYS A 363 11.81 -8.80 18.52
CA LYS A 363 11.53 -7.39 18.74
C LYS A 363 12.53 -6.80 19.71
N ALA A 364 12.77 -5.50 19.59
CA ALA A 364 13.47 -4.71 20.60
C ALA A 364 12.54 -3.64 21.17
N SER A 365 12.59 -3.47 22.49
CA SER A 365 11.98 -2.37 23.24
C SER A 365 13.08 -1.43 23.70
N ILE A 366 13.08 -0.20 23.21
CA ILE A 366 14.01 0.85 23.64
C ILE A 366 13.28 1.76 24.62
N ARG A 367 13.87 1.95 25.80
CA ARG A 367 13.24 2.60 26.95
C ARG A 367 14.09 3.78 27.42
N LEU A 368 13.45 4.92 27.60
CA LEU A 368 13.99 6.07 28.32
C LEU A 368 13.53 5.97 29.77
N ILE A 369 14.49 5.84 30.69
CA ILE A 369 14.25 5.60 32.11
C ILE A 369 14.69 6.83 32.90
N SER A 370 13.84 7.28 33.83
CA SER A 370 14.16 8.39 34.74
C SER A 370 15.17 7.96 35.80
N GLN A 371 15.80 8.95 36.44
CA GLN A 371 16.63 8.74 37.63
C GLN A 371 15.90 8.06 38.82
N HIS A 372 14.56 8.00 38.80
CA HIS A 372 13.76 7.27 39.79
C HIS A 372 13.44 5.82 39.38
N GLY A 373 13.85 5.39 38.18
CA GLY A 373 13.60 4.06 37.64
C GLY A 373 12.32 3.93 36.82
N ASP A 374 11.57 5.02 36.63
CA ASP A 374 10.34 5.00 35.84
C ASP A 374 10.63 5.01 34.33
N VAL A 375 9.96 4.14 33.57
CA VAL A 375 9.99 4.19 32.10
C VAL A 375 9.12 5.36 31.64
N VAL A 376 9.75 6.39 31.07
CA VAL A 376 9.08 7.62 30.63
C VAL A 376 8.65 7.55 29.17
N VAL A 377 9.49 6.94 28.33
CA VAL A 377 9.19 6.71 26.92
C VAL A 377 9.64 5.30 26.58
N GLN A 378 8.83 4.58 25.82
CA GLN A 378 9.16 3.25 25.34
C GLN A 378 8.78 3.15 23.86
N LYS A 379 9.63 2.47 23.08
CA LYS A 379 9.35 2.16 21.68
C LYS A 379 9.71 0.72 21.37
N ASP A 380 8.74 0.00 20.82
CA ASP A 380 8.86 -1.40 20.47
C ASP A 380 8.80 -1.58 18.97
N ARG A 381 9.79 -2.26 18.38
CA ARG A 381 9.80 -2.56 16.94
C ARG A 381 10.36 -3.95 16.69
N VAL A 382 9.89 -4.58 15.60
CA VAL A 382 10.58 -5.75 15.03
C VAL A 382 11.96 -5.31 14.57
N LEU A 383 12.97 -6.14 14.82
CA LEU A 383 14.32 -5.90 14.34
C LEU A 383 14.39 -6.22 12.84
N TYR A 384 14.74 -5.22 12.04
CA TYR A 384 14.81 -5.28 10.58
C TYR A 384 16.21 -5.00 10.05
N HIS A 385 16.63 -5.86 9.12
CA HIS A 385 17.74 -5.58 8.24
C HIS A 385 17.42 -4.39 7.32
N ASN A 386 18.42 -3.74 6.71
CA ASN A 386 18.22 -2.69 5.70
C ASN A 386 17.17 -3.12 4.64
N TRP A 387 17.24 -4.39 4.19
CA TRP A 387 16.29 -5.01 3.26
C TRP A 387 14.91 -5.37 3.85
N HIS A 388 14.53 -4.80 5.00
CA HIS A 388 13.28 -5.05 5.76
C HIS A 388 13.04 -6.53 6.06
N GLN A 389 14.12 -7.26 6.30
CA GLN A 389 14.08 -8.67 6.69
C GLN A 389 14.19 -8.79 8.21
N GLY A 390 13.28 -9.54 8.82
CA GLY A 390 13.34 -9.81 10.25
C GLY A 390 14.55 -10.71 10.62
N THR A 391 14.85 -10.80 11.93
CA THR A 391 16.04 -11.52 12.43
C THR A 391 16.16 -12.96 11.98
N MET A 392 15.06 -13.63 11.63
CA MET A 392 15.09 -15.03 11.14
C MET A 392 15.84 -15.19 9.82
N TYR A 393 16.04 -14.10 9.09
CA TYR A 393 16.72 -14.05 7.80
C TYR A 393 18.07 -13.35 7.86
N TRP A 394 18.49 -12.84 9.03
CA TRP A 394 19.79 -12.21 9.17
C TRP A 394 20.91 -13.26 9.07
N THR A 395 22.00 -12.89 8.43
CA THR A 395 23.19 -13.76 8.35
C THR A 395 23.91 -13.77 9.70
N PRO A 396 24.26 -14.93 10.27
CA PRO A 396 25.09 -15.00 11.47
C PRO A 396 26.40 -14.20 11.29
N HIS A 397 26.76 -13.45 12.33
CA HIS A 397 27.93 -12.56 12.37
C HIS A 397 27.91 -11.35 11.44
N GLU A 398 26.79 -11.06 10.78
CA GLU A 398 26.59 -9.81 10.04
C GLU A 398 26.10 -8.70 10.98
N SER A 399 26.78 -7.56 10.98
CA SER A 399 26.36 -6.40 11.77
C SER A 399 25.19 -5.68 11.11
N VAL A 400 24.13 -5.42 11.87
CA VAL A 400 22.90 -4.76 11.40
C VAL A 400 22.66 -3.54 12.26
N ASN A 401 22.53 -2.37 11.63
CA ASN A 401 22.22 -1.13 12.34
C ASN A 401 20.71 -0.92 12.43
N GLU A 402 20.29 -0.36 13.55
CA GLU A 402 18.92 0.03 13.83
C GLU A 402 18.89 1.43 14.44
N TYR A 403 17.86 2.19 14.07
CA TYR A 403 17.72 3.59 14.46
C TYR A 403 16.34 3.82 15.06
N TYR A 404 16.30 4.40 16.27
CA TYR A 404 15.08 4.64 17.01
C TYR A 404 14.96 6.11 17.37
N LEU A 405 13.73 6.63 17.29
CA LEU A 405 13.36 7.92 17.86
C LEU A 405 12.37 7.71 19.00
N LEU A 406 12.80 8.04 20.22
CA LEU A 406 11.94 8.11 21.40
C LEU A 406 11.40 9.54 21.52
N LEU A 407 10.17 9.79 21.09
CA LEU A 407 9.57 11.12 21.16
C LEU A 407 9.37 11.53 22.62
N LEU A 408 9.87 12.72 22.96
CA LEU A 408 9.81 13.27 24.31
C LEU A 408 8.42 13.89 24.57
N PRO A 409 7.79 13.59 25.73
CA PRO A 409 6.58 14.29 26.14
C PRO A 409 6.83 15.80 26.30
N PRO A 410 5.87 16.68 25.93
CA PRO A 410 6.05 18.13 26.00
C PRO A 410 6.43 18.71 27.37
N GLN A 411 6.14 17.99 28.45
CA GLN A 411 6.39 18.41 29.84
C GLN A 411 7.36 17.47 30.57
N ILE A 412 8.26 16.82 29.83
CA ILE A 412 9.26 15.94 30.46
C ILE A 412 10.17 16.76 31.42
N PRO A 413 10.34 16.36 32.69
CA PRO A 413 11.20 17.07 33.62
C PRO A 413 12.65 17.09 33.14
N TYR A 414 13.35 18.21 33.35
CA TYR A 414 14.80 18.25 33.16
C TYR A 414 15.50 17.34 34.16
N GLY A 415 16.55 16.67 33.71
CA GLY A 415 17.23 15.68 34.53
C GLY A 415 18.08 14.71 33.74
N MET A 416 18.73 13.82 34.48
CA MET A 416 19.43 12.68 33.91
C MET A 416 18.43 11.57 33.59
N TYR A 417 18.58 11.00 32.40
CA TYR A 417 17.85 9.84 31.95
C TYR A 417 18.81 8.80 31.37
N THR A 418 18.49 7.53 31.55
CA THR A 418 19.23 6.43 30.94
C THR A 418 18.41 5.79 29.83
N VAL A 419 19.08 5.24 28.83
CA VAL A 419 18.45 4.53 27.73
C VAL A 419 18.82 3.07 27.82
N HIS A 420 17.80 2.20 27.77
CA HIS A 420 17.94 0.76 27.90
C HIS A 420 17.29 0.04 26.72
N ALA A 421 17.82 -1.12 26.36
CA ALA A 421 17.23 -2.04 25.39
C ALA A 421 16.79 -3.35 26.06
N VAL A 422 15.68 -3.90 25.58
CA VAL A 422 15.22 -5.26 25.84
C VAL A 422 14.93 -5.92 24.51
N VAL A 423 15.58 -7.06 24.22
CA VAL A 423 15.25 -7.88 23.04
C VAL A 423 14.37 -9.04 23.49
N TYR A 424 13.29 -9.34 22.78
CA TYR A 424 12.32 -10.34 23.21
C TYR A 424 11.60 -11.03 22.05
N HIS A 425 11.07 -12.22 22.32
CA HIS A 425 10.28 -13.01 21.38
C HIS A 425 8.88 -12.39 21.20
N PRO A 426 8.40 -12.14 19.96
CA PRO A 426 7.15 -11.42 19.73
C PRO A 426 5.90 -12.11 20.31
N ASP A 427 5.79 -13.43 20.16
CA ASP A 427 4.57 -14.15 20.58
C ASP A 427 4.54 -14.50 22.07
N THR A 428 5.66 -14.97 22.64
CA THR A 428 5.72 -15.38 24.04
C THR A 428 6.05 -14.23 25.00
N LEU A 429 6.50 -13.09 24.46
CA LEU A 429 7.02 -11.95 25.21
C LEU A 429 8.23 -12.27 26.10
N ALA A 430 8.84 -13.45 25.91
CA ALA A 430 10.01 -13.87 26.67
C ALA A 430 11.24 -13.02 26.28
N PRO A 431 11.91 -12.35 27.23
CA PRO A 431 13.10 -11.58 26.94
C PRO A 431 14.31 -12.48 26.68
N LEU A 432 15.21 -12.02 25.82
CA LEU A 432 16.58 -12.53 25.76
C LEU A 432 17.41 -11.86 26.85
N THR A 433 18.24 -12.63 27.55
CA THR A 433 18.93 -12.14 28.76
C THR A 433 20.46 -12.28 28.71
N LEU A 434 21.14 -11.47 29.51
CA LEU A 434 22.54 -11.67 29.89
C LEU A 434 22.58 -12.20 31.32
N ASN A 435 22.77 -13.51 31.52
CA ASN A 435 22.80 -14.14 32.85
C ASN A 435 21.57 -13.75 33.72
N GLY A 436 20.38 -13.69 33.11
CA GLY A 436 19.14 -13.28 33.79
C GLY A 436 18.88 -11.76 33.82
N GLN A 437 19.85 -10.92 33.41
CA GLN A 437 19.63 -9.50 33.21
C GLN A 437 18.88 -9.25 31.90
N VAL A 438 17.71 -8.63 31.99
CA VAL A 438 16.81 -8.35 30.85
C VAL A 438 17.11 -7.01 30.19
N GLU A 439 17.36 -5.97 31.00
CA GLU A 439 17.55 -4.60 30.51
C GLU A 439 19.04 -4.28 30.32
N ILE A 440 19.41 -3.95 29.09
CA ILE A 440 20.78 -3.61 28.72
C ILE A 440 20.92 -2.09 28.62
N TYR A 441 21.80 -1.51 29.43
CA TYR A 441 22.11 -0.09 29.39
C TYR A 441 22.84 0.27 28.09
N LEU A 442 22.34 1.28 27.37
CA LEU A 442 22.89 1.76 26.10
C LEU A 442 23.62 3.10 26.23
N GLY A 443 23.26 3.91 27.23
CA GLY A 443 23.79 5.25 27.40
C GLY A 443 22.92 6.12 28.30
N GLN A 444 23.35 7.35 28.52
CA GLN A 444 22.63 8.33 29.32
C GLN A 444 22.61 9.68 28.61
N ILE A 445 21.59 10.46 28.90
CA ILE A 445 21.43 11.83 28.42
C ILE A 445 21.02 12.75 29.56
N GLN A 446 21.40 14.02 29.44
CA GLN A 446 20.95 15.08 30.31
C GLN A 446 20.00 15.98 29.52
N LEU A 447 18.72 15.99 29.89
CA LEU A 447 17.77 16.97 29.37
C LEU A 447 17.97 18.29 30.12
N ARG A 448 18.09 19.39 29.39
CA ARG A 448 18.26 20.76 29.91
C ARG A 448 17.27 21.70 29.21
N ASP A 449 17.01 22.85 29.83
CA ASP A 449 16.22 23.91 29.20
C ASP A 449 16.92 24.35 27.90
N THR A 450 16.18 24.31 26.79
CA THR A 450 16.68 24.58 25.44
C THR A 450 16.89 26.08 25.16
N LYS A 451 16.68 26.97 26.15
CA LYS A 451 16.92 28.41 26.02
C LYS A 451 18.38 28.87 25.99
N ASP A 452 19.37 28.03 26.32
CA ASP A 452 20.77 28.48 26.49
C ASP A 452 21.77 28.09 25.38
N LEU A 453 21.31 27.65 24.19
CA LEU A 453 22.22 27.34 23.08
C LEU A 453 22.64 28.55 22.21
N SER A 454 22.37 29.77 22.67
CA SER A 454 23.01 30.99 22.14
C SER A 454 23.85 31.65 23.23
N LEU A 455 25.18 31.65 23.04
CA LEU A 455 26.25 32.31 23.83
C LEU A 455 26.99 31.39 24.81
N THR A 456 28.02 30.69 24.30
CA THR A 456 29.38 30.74 24.88
C THR A 456 30.38 30.22 23.86
N LEU A 457 30.73 31.04 22.87
CA LEU A 457 32.10 31.05 22.35
C LEU A 457 32.80 32.16 23.13
N SER A 458 33.59 31.79 24.14
CA SER A 458 34.55 32.71 24.74
C SER A 458 35.91 32.42 24.10
N PRO A 459 36.59 33.43 23.53
CA PRO A 459 37.84 33.24 22.82
C PRO A 459 39.00 33.03 23.80
N ARG A 460 39.89 32.11 23.46
CA ARG A 460 41.29 32.15 23.92
C ARG A 460 42.20 32.37 22.73
#